data_AF-A0AAD8V6R5-F1
#
_entry.id   AF-A0AAD8V6R5-F1
#
_cell.length_a   1.000
_cell.length_b   1.000
_cell.length_c   1.000
_cell.angle_alpha   90.00
_cell.angle_beta   90.00
_cell.angle_gamma   90.00
#
_symmetry.space_group_name_H-M   'P 1'
#
loop_
_entity.id
_entity.type
_entity.pdbx_description
1 polymer ?
#
loop_
_entity_poly.entity_id
_entity_poly.type
_entity_poly.pdbx_seq_one_letter_code
_entity_poly.pdbx_strand_id
1 'polypeptide(L)'
;MALQPCEGMPPRQCAVCHSRTKLSRCAGCQVVYYCGRDHQVRHRKAHKSDCNQIKEYRERYIQEENALRNGSESEWGWTWDMAVGRFWWITETRAYMQARFGYIGTLMSINTVDGIEMALNHQLDMLRLCRGDNMGIRSYPPHLMIRLRRDQEAYDFVKWWAVTAEDSHYDWGNMELPHMNLMGEDAFEGVGKFAKRFGSLSHKMAVTLLKVRLYLDLRDLRNVDRAFEDVLPQAVTGRIKRHVVRTDVVGARRDLIEKTNAAAGTGRLLKALKKQITTMVRNVKESNSHMWPGMFNPRTLLPELPDMYTMGSLEETTLTWAECAKGWTETPGSLAVVKAAGAA
;
A
#
# COMPACT_ATOMS: atom_id res chain seq x y z
N MET A 1 9.21 -23.15 21.24
CA MET A 1 9.46 -21.70 21.11
C MET A 1 8.86 -21.23 19.80
N ALA A 2 7.75 -20.50 19.85
CA ALA A 2 7.20 -19.88 18.65
C ALA A 2 8.13 -18.72 18.28
N LEU A 3 8.82 -18.85 17.14
CA LEU A 3 9.45 -17.71 16.48
C LEU A 3 8.39 -16.61 16.36
N GLN A 4 8.77 -15.39 16.75
CA GLN A 4 7.95 -14.17 16.80
C GLN A 4 6.94 -14.07 15.64
N PRO A 5 5.75 -13.44 15.83
CA PRO A 5 4.91 -13.08 14.70
C PRO A 5 5.73 -12.24 13.72
N CYS A 6 5.79 -12.75 12.50
CA CYS A 6 6.59 -12.33 11.38
C CYS A 6 6.45 -10.84 11.06
N GLU A 7 7.55 -10.25 10.59
CA GLU A 7 7.57 -8.98 9.87
C GLU A 7 6.46 -8.92 8.81
N GLY A 8 5.76 -7.78 8.69
CA GLY A 8 4.71 -7.60 7.70
C GLY A 8 3.32 -8.12 8.11
N MET A 9 2.40 -8.12 7.15
CA MET A 9 1.05 -8.63 7.33
C MET A 9 1.05 -10.15 7.58
N PRO A 10 0.28 -10.67 8.56
CA PRO A 10 0.24 -12.10 8.82
C PRO A 10 -0.35 -12.85 7.61
N PRO A 11 0.22 -13.98 7.19
CA PRO A 11 -0.34 -14.79 6.11
C PRO A 11 -1.71 -15.36 6.50
N ARG A 12 -2.41 -15.96 5.54
CA ARG A 12 -3.69 -16.66 5.77
C ARG A 12 -3.54 -17.65 6.93
N GLN A 13 -4.33 -17.43 7.97
CA GLN A 13 -4.29 -18.23 9.20
C GLN A 13 -5.63 -18.20 9.91
N CYS A 14 -5.87 -19.19 10.77
CA CYS A 14 -7.07 -19.22 11.60
C CYS A 14 -7.11 -18.01 12.55
N ALA A 15 -8.24 -17.31 12.59
CA ALA A 15 -8.42 -16.14 13.45
C ALA A 15 -8.37 -16.43 14.96
N VAL A 16 -8.42 -17.71 15.37
CA VAL A 16 -8.42 -18.12 16.79
C VAL A 16 -7.09 -18.74 17.22
N CYS A 17 -6.57 -19.71 16.46
CA CYS A 17 -5.36 -20.46 16.84
C CYS A 17 -4.15 -20.19 15.95
N HIS A 18 -4.29 -19.33 14.93
CA HIS A 18 -3.23 -19.00 13.97
C HIS A 18 -2.66 -20.20 13.17
N SER A 19 -3.33 -21.36 13.21
CA SER A 19 -3.01 -22.48 12.31
C SER A 19 -3.08 -22.02 10.86
N ARG A 20 -2.15 -22.50 10.03
CA ARG A 20 -2.08 -22.21 8.59
C ARG A 20 -2.58 -23.36 7.72
N THR A 21 -3.05 -24.44 8.33
CA THR A 21 -3.50 -25.66 7.63
C THR A 21 -5.00 -25.85 7.75
N LYS A 22 -5.59 -26.52 6.75
CA LYS A 22 -7.03 -26.86 6.68
C LYS A 22 -7.95 -25.65 6.92
N LEU A 23 -7.63 -24.53 6.26
CA LEU A 23 -8.36 -23.28 6.42
C LEU A 23 -9.63 -23.27 5.57
N SER A 24 -10.74 -22.93 6.21
CA SER A 24 -12.01 -22.61 5.59
C SER A 24 -12.29 -21.12 5.74
N ARG A 25 -12.70 -20.50 4.63
CA ARG A 25 -13.04 -19.08 4.56
C ARG A 25 -14.44 -18.84 5.11
N CYS A 26 -14.63 -17.75 5.84
CA CYS A 26 -15.95 -17.29 6.27
C CYS A 26 -16.83 -17.04 5.04
N ALA A 27 -17.94 -17.75 4.90
CA ALA A 27 -18.85 -17.59 3.76
C ALA A 27 -19.50 -16.19 3.68
N GLY A 28 -19.62 -15.50 4.83
CA GLY A 28 -20.16 -14.15 4.92
C GLY A 28 -19.21 -13.11 4.34
N CYS A 29 -18.12 -12.82 5.05
CA CYS A 29 -17.19 -11.75 4.68
C CYS A 29 -16.15 -12.15 3.63
N GLN A 30 -15.88 -13.44 3.44
CA GLN A 30 -14.87 -13.96 2.51
C GLN A 30 -13.42 -13.49 2.73
N VAL A 31 -13.10 -12.91 3.89
CA VAL A 31 -11.74 -12.41 4.17
C VAL A 31 -11.14 -12.95 5.47
N VAL A 32 -11.93 -13.67 6.28
CA VAL A 32 -11.48 -14.29 7.54
C VAL A 32 -11.48 -15.82 7.43
N TYR A 33 -10.49 -16.47 8.03
CA TYR A 33 -10.26 -17.91 7.95
C TYR A 33 -10.34 -18.61 9.30
N TYR A 34 -10.77 -19.88 9.25
CA TYR A 34 -10.88 -20.76 10.41
C TYR A 34 -10.41 -22.17 10.04
N CYS A 35 -9.74 -22.87 10.95
CA CYS A 35 -9.37 -24.28 10.73
C CYS A 35 -10.54 -25.26 10.91
N GLY A 36 -11.71 -24.78 11.34
CA GLY A 36 -12.91 -25.58 11.60
C GLY A 36 -14.07 -24.76 12.17
N ARG A 37 -15.24 -25.39 12.24
CA ARG A 37 -16.49 -24.77 12.69
C ARG A 37 -16.42 -24.26 14.13
N ASP A 38 -15.72 -24.97 15.02
CA ASP A 38 -15.63 -24.60 16.43
C ASP A 38 -14.94 -23.25 16.63
N HIS A 39 -13.83 -23.01 15.92
CA HIS A 39 -13.15 -21.71 15.95
C HIS A 39 -13.97 -20.60 15.29
N GLN A 40 -14.75 -20.91 14.25
CA GLN A 40 -15.68 -19.95 13.67
C GLN A 40 -16.77 -19.55 14.68
N VAL A 41 -17.36 -20.51 15.40
CA VAL A 41 -18.38 -20.25 16.43
C VAL A 41 -17.79 -19.46 17.59
N ARG A 42 -16.59 -19.82 18.06
CA ARG A 42 -15.88 -19.10 19.13
C ARG A 42 -15.56 -17.65 18.76
N HIS A 43 -15.13 -17.40 17.53
CA HIS A 43 -14.82 -16.04 17.06
C HIS A 43 -16.07 -15.23 16.67
N ARG A 44 -17.23 -15.88 16.52
CA ARG A 44 -18.45 -15.26 15.98
C ARG A 44 -18.83 -13.96 16.69
N LYS A 45 -18.78 -13.91 18.02
CA LYS A 45 -19.17 -12.71 18.77
C LYS A 45 -18.29 -11.49 18.43
N ALA A 46 -16.98 -11.69 18.32
CA ALA A 46 -16.04 -10.62 17.97
C ALA A 46 -16.12 -10.24 16.48
N HIS A 47 -16.29 -11.23 15.60
CA HIS A 47 -16.29 -11.01 14.14
C HIS A 47 -17.63 -10.52 13.56
N LYS A 48 -18.75 -10.74 14.26
CA LYS A 48 -20.11 -10.56 13.71
C LYS A 48 -20.34 -9.15 13.14
N SER A 49 -19.89 -8.11 13.83
CA SER A 49 -20.08 -6.73 13.40
C SER A 49 -19.42 -6.49 12.04
N ASP A 50 -18.11 -6.72 11.94
CA ASP A 50 -17.36 -6.52 10.71
C ASP A 50 -17.86 -7.42 9.58
N CYS A 51 -18.20 -8.68 9.90
CA CYS A 51 -18.75 -9.61 8.93
C CYS A 51 -20.07 -9.13 8.33
N ASN A 52 -20.95 -8.55 9.15
CA ASN A 52 -22.23 -8.04 8.69
C ASN A 52 -22.05 -6.77 7.85
N GLN A 53 -21.17 -5.86 8.26
CA GLN A 53 -20.86 -4.65 7.50
C GLN A 53 -20.30 -4.99 6.10
N ILE A 54 -19.31 -5.89 6.02
CA ILE A 54 -18.75 -6.32 4.72
C ILE A 54 -19.84 -6.91 3.83
N LYS A 55 -20.73 -7.75 4.38
CA LYS A 55 -21.84 -8.32 3.63
C LYS A 55 -22.78 -7.25 3.08
N GLU A 56 -23.22 -6.33 3.94
CA GLU A 56 -24.15 -5.27 3.59
C GLU A 56 -23.59 -4.37 2.49
N TYR A 57 -22.34 -3.91 2.64
CA TYR A 57 -21.70 -3.05 1.65
C TYR A 57 -21.41 -3.79 0.34
N ARG A 58 -21.11 -5.09 0.40
CA ARG A 58 -20.99 -5.93 -0.80
C ARG A 58 -22.32 -6.03 -1.54
N GLU A 59 -23.40 -6.33 -0.83
CA GLU A 59 -24.75 -6.42 -1.39
C GLU A 59 -25.15 -5.08 -2.03
N ARG A 60 -24.85 -3.95 -1.37
CA ARG A 60 -25.11 -2.60 -1.89
C ARG A 60 -24.37 -2.32 -3.20
N TYR A 61 -23.05 -2.50 -3.27
CA TYR A 61 -22.34 -2.19 -4.52
C TYR A 61 -22.76 -3.13 -5.67
N ILE A 62 -23.06 -4.40 -5.37
CA ILE A 62 -23.55 -5.35 -6.39
C ILE A 62 -24.92 -4.94 -6.90
N GLN A 63 -25.80 -4.42 -6.04
CA GLN A 63 -27.09 -3.90 -6.47
C GLN A 63 -26.92 -2.72 -7.42
N GLU A 64 -26.08 -1.74 -7.07
CA GLU A 64 -25.78 -0.59 -7.94
C GLU A 64 -25.13 -1.03 -9.26
N GLU A 65 -24.20 -2.00 -9.21
CA GLU A 65 -23.59 -2.55 -10.42
C GLU A 65 -24.63 -3.22 -11.33
N ASN A 66 -25.50 -4.05 -10.76
CA ASN A 66 -26.55 -4.73 -11.52
C ASN A 66 -27.55 -3.74 -12.11
N ALA A 67 -27.90 -2.67 -11.40
CA ALA A 67 -28.76 -1.62 -11.92
C ALA A 67 -28.13 -0.94 -13.15
N LEU A 68 -26.83 -0.65 -13.10
CA LEU A 68 -26.09 -0.06 -14.22
C LEU A 68 -25.91 -1.02 -15.40
N ARG A 69 -25.67 -2.31 -15.13
CA ARG A 69 -25.43 -3.31 -16.18
C ARG A 69 -26.71 -3.77 -16.88
N ASN A 70 -27.82 -3.82 -16.15
CA ASN A 70 -29.11 -4.29 -16.67
C ASN A 70 -30.02 -3.15 -17.12
N GLY A 71 -29.67 -1.89 -16.79
CA GLY A 71 -30.36 -0.72 -17.32
C GLY A 71 -30.19 -0.60 -18.84
N SER A 72 -31.14 0.10 -19.48
CA SER A 72 -30.91 0.64 -20.82
C SER A 72 -29.79 1.69 -20.79
N GLU A 73 -29.41 2.24 -21.95
CA GLU A 73 -28.54 3.40 -22.02
C GLU A 73 -28.92 4.48 -20.99
N SER A 74 -27.92 5.19 -20.48
CA SER A 74 -28.14 6.34 -19.59
C SER A 74 -29.02 7.40 -20.25
N GLU A 75 -29.49 8.41 -19.52
CA GLU A 75 -30.31 9.49 -20.10
C GLU A 75 -29.64 10.18 -21.30
N TRP A 76 -28.32 10.06 -21.42
CA TRP A 76 -27.49 10.65 -22.46
C TRP A 76 -26.93 9.62 -23.46
N GLY A 77 -27.48 8.39 -23.50
CA GLY A 77 -27.08 7.36 -24.47
C GLY A 77 -25.82 6.58 -24.07
N TRP A 78 -25.29 6.74 -22.85
CA TRP A 78 -24.07 6.03 -22.45
C TRP A 78 -24.38 4.58 -22.08
N THR A 79 -23.70 3.65 -22.75
CA THR A 79 -23.61 2.26 -22.31
C THR A 79 -22.51 2.10 -21.25
N TRP A 80 -22.51 0.97 -20.51
CA TRP A 80 -21.45 0.67 -19.55
C TRP A 80 -20.04 0.80 -20.15
N ASP A 81 -19.81 0.22 -21.32
CA ASP A 81 -18.49 0.21 -21.95
C ASP A 81 -18.04 1.61 -22.38
N MET A 82 -18.97 2.43 -22.88
CA MET A 82 -18.68 3.83 -23.23
C MET A 82 -18.43 4.69 -21.98
N ALA A 83 -19.02 4.33 -20.84
CA ALA A 83 -18.85 5.05 -19.58
C ALA A 83 -17.48 4.81 -18.94
N VAL A 84 -16.81 3.68 -19.22
CA VAL A 84 -15.51 3.33 -18.62
C VAL A 84 -14.49 4.45 -18.86
N GLY A 85 -13.77 4.82 -17.80
CA GLY A 85 -12.83 5.95 -17.78
C GLY A 85 -13.49 7.28 -17.43
N ARG A 86 -14.82 7.37 -17.55
CA ARG A 86 -15.61 8.60 -17.40
C ARG A 86 -16.66 8.51 -16.30
N PHE A 87 -16.63 7.48 -15.45
CA PHE A 87 -17.68 7.21 -14.45
C PHE A 87 -18.03 8.46 -13.63
N TRP A 88 -17.05 9.21 -13.13
CA TRP A 88 -17.35 10.39 -12.31
C TRP A 88 -18.17 11.49 -13.02
N TRP A 89 -18.03 11.61 -14.34
CA TRP A 89 -18.76 12.60 -15.14
C TRP A 89 -20.19 12.16 -15.49
N ILE A 90 -20.51 10.88 -15.28
CA ILE A 90 -21.84 10.29 -15.53
C ILE A 90 -22.53 10.12 -14.18
N THR A 91 -23.53 10.96 -13.92
CA THR A 91 -24.24 11.06 -12.64
C THR A 91 -24.76 9.71 -12.15
N GLU A 92 -25.30 8.90 -13.07
CA GLU A 92 -25.90 7.59 -12.81
C GLU A 92 -24.88 6.60 -12.23
N THR A 93 -23.60 6.70 -12.60
CA THR A 93 -22.58 5.77 -12.11
C THR A 93 -21.98 6.15 -10.74
N ARG A 94 -22.29 7.34 -10.21
CA ARG A 94 -21.71 7.83 -8.95
C ARG A 94 -22.15 7.01 -7.75
N ALA A 95 -23.41 6.58 -7.71
CA ALA A 95 -23.93 5.74 -6.63
C ALA A 95 -23.15 4.42 -6.52
N TYR A 96 -22.87 3.77 -7.65
CA TYR A 96 -22.02 2.59 -7.73
C TYR A 96 -20.60 2.86 -7.23
N MET A 97 -19.96 3.94 -7.69
CA MET A 97 -18.59 4.30 -7.26
C MET A 97 -18.53 4.57 -5.74
N GLN A 98 -19.49 5.29 -5.19
CA GLN A 98 -19.60 5.55 -3.75
C GLN A 98 -19.84 4.28 -2.94
N ALA A 99 -20.78 3.42 -3.36
CA ALA A 99 -21.06 2.14 -2.71
C ALA A 99 -19.81 1.24 -2.69
N ARG A 100 -19.07 1.21 -3.80
CA ARG A 100 -17.83 0.43 -3.92
C ARG A 100 -16.71 0.97 -3.05
N PHE A 101 -16.57 2.30 -2.93
CA PHE A 101 -15.62 2.92 -2.00
C PHE A 101 -15.95 2.61 -0.54
N GLY A 102 -17.24 2.64 -0.18
CA GLY A 102 -17.70 2.19 1.14
C GLY A 102 -17.31 0.73 1.43
N TYR A 103 -17.50 -0.16 0.45
CA TYR A 103 -17.10 -1.57 0.58
C TYR A 103 -15.59 -1.73 0.79
N ILE A 104 -14.76 -1.00 0.04
CA ILE A 104 -13.30 -0.94 0.24
C ILE A 104 -12.96 -0.58 1.70
N GLY A 105 -13.64 0.43 2.27
CA GLY A 105 -13.44 0.82 3.67
C GLY A 105 -13.70 -0.33 4.65
N THR A 106 -14.76 -1.12 4.44
CA THR A 106 -15.06 -2.29 5.28
C THR A 106 -14.05 -3.43 5.12
N LEU A 107 -13.44 -3.59 3.94
CA LEU A 107 -12.39 -4.59 3.71
C LEU A 107 -11.09 -4.20 4.39
N MET A 108 -10.72 -2.91 4.32
CA MET A 108 -9.49 -2.39 4.91
C MET A 108 -9.52 -2.38 6.46
N SER A 109 -10.70 -2.30 7.07
CA SER A 109 -10.85 -2.39 8.52
C SER A 109 -10.53 -3.78 9.06
N ILE A 110 -10.75 -4.84 8.27
CA ILE A 110 -10.32 -6.20 8.62
C ILE A 110 -8.87 -6.41 8.19
N ASN A 111 -7.98 -6.47 9.17
CA ASN A 111 -6.54 -6.60 8.96
C ASN A 111 -6.10 -8.01 8.50
N THR A 112 -6.47 -8.40 7.27
CA THR A 112 -6.17 -9.70 6.65
C THR A 112 -5.61 -9.52 5.25
N VAL A 113 -4.75 -10.45 4.80
CA VAL A 113 -4.17 -10.43 3.45
C VAL A 113 -5.25 -10.36 2.37
N ASP A 114 -6.32 -11.14 2.50
CA ASP A 114 -7.37 -11.15 1.48
C ASP A 114 -8.26 -9.92 1.53
N GLY A 115 -8.50 -9.34 2.72
CA GLY A 115 -9.18 -8.05 2.82
C GLY A 115 -8.41 -6.95 2.09
N ILE A 116 -7.10 -6.88 2.30
CA ILE A 116 -6.24 -5.89 1.66
C ILE A 116 -6.05 -6.15 0.16
N GLU A 117 -5.88 -7.40 -0.26
CA GLU A 117 -5.81 -7.78 -1.67
C GLU A 117 -7.12 -7.45 -2.40
N MET A 118 -8.27 -7.77 -1.81
CA MET A 118 -9.58 -7.44 -2.38
C MET A 118 -9.81 -5.92 -2.45
N ALA A 119 -9.45 -5.19 -1.39
CA ALA A 119 -9.52 -3.72 -1.38
C ALA A 119 -8.66 -3.11 -2.49
N LEU A 120 -7.41 -3.56 -2.63
CA LEU A 120 -6.50 -3.10 -3.68
C LEU A 120 -7.08 -3.36 -5.07
N ASN A 121 -7.61 -4.56 -5.33
CA ASN A 121 -8.22 -4.90 -6.62
C ASN A 121 -9.41 -3.99 -6.95
N HIS A 122 -10.27 -3.70 -5.97
CA HIS A 122 -11.36 -2.74 -6.16
C HIS A 122 -10.86 -1.33 -6.42
N GLN A 123 -9.83 -0.87 -5.70
CA GLN A 123 -9.24 0.46 -5.92
C GLN A 123 -8.64 0.60 -7.32
N LEU A 124 -7.89 -0.39 -7.79
CA LEU A 124 -7.29 -0.37 -9.13
C LEU A 124 -8.37 -0.40 -10.23
N ASP A 125 -9.43 -1.19 -10.07
CA ASP A 125 -10.53 -1.19 -11.02
C ASP A 125 -11.33 0.12 -10.98
N MET A 126 -11.52 0.73 -9.81
CA MET A 126 -12.14 2.06 -9.72
C MET A 126 -11.29 3.14 -10.40
N LEU A 127 -9.96 3.07 -10.31
CA LEU A 127 -9.06 3.95 -11.08
C LEU A 127 -9.15 3.69 -12.58
N ARG A 128 -9.43 2.46 -13.03
CA ARG A 128 -9.73 2.18 -14.45
C ARG A 128 -11.06 2.79 -14.87
N LEU A 129 -12.09 2.72 -14.02
CA LEU A 129 -13.43 3.27 -14.28
C LEU A 129 -13.45 4.81 -14.25
N CYS A 130 -12.58 5.42 -13.45
CA CYS A 130 -12.41 6.87 -13.32
C CYS A 130 -10.91 7.20 -13.28
N ARG A 131 -10.30 7.35 -14.46
CA ARG A 131 -8.84 7.58 -14.58
C ARG A 131 -8.41 8.90 -13.94
N GLY A 132 -9.27 9.92 -13.99
CA GLY A 132 -9.03 11.23 -13.37
C GLY A 132 -9.05 11.22 -11.82
N ASP A 133 -9.38 10.08 -11.21
CA ASP A 133 -9.37 9.86 -9.76
C ASP A 133 -10.10 10.95 -8.94
N ASN A 134 -11.32 11.28 -9.35
CA ASN A 134 -12.11 12.33 -8.69
C ASN A 134 -12.50 12.00 -7.22
N MET A 135 -12.36 10.75 -6.80
CA MET A 135 -12.62 10.29 -5.43
C MET A 135 -11.35 10.18 -4.58
N GLY A 136 -10.17 10.52 -5.11
CA GLY A 136 -8.91 10.46 -4.35
C GLY A 136 -8.45 9.05 -3.99
N ILE A 137 -8.85 8.04 -4.77
CA ILE A 137 -8.53 6.63 -4.56
C ILE A 137 -7.03 6.38 -4.70
N ARG A 138 -6.30 7.12 -5.53
CA ARG A 138 -4.87 6.89 -5.79
C ARG A 138 -3.97 7.01 -4.56
N SER A 139 -4.46 7.60 -3.47
CA SER A 139 -3.71 7.70 -2.21
C SER A 139 -3.56 6.34 -1.51
N TYR A 140 -4.48 5.40 -1.71
CA TYR A 140 -4.50 4.13 -0.97
C TYR A 140 -3.64 2.99 -1.58
N PRO A 141 -3.69 2.70 -2.90
CA PRO A 141 -3.02 1.54 -3.50
C PRO A 141 -1.56 1.33 -3.12
N PRO A 142 -0.66 2.35 -3.16
CA PRO A 142 0.75 2.08 -2.91
C PRO A 142 1.01 1.62 -1.48
N HIS A 143 0.21 2.08 -0.50
CA HIS A 143 0.33 1.59 0.88
C HIS A 143 -0.16 0.15 1.00
N LEU A 144 -1.23 -0.23 0.31
CA LEU A 144 -1.72 -1.62 0.31
C LEU A 144 -0.71 -2.55 -0.38
N MET A 145 -0.14 -2.15 -1.50
CA MET A 145 0.91 -2.90 -2.22
C MET A 145 2.14 -3.14 -1.32
N ILE A 146 2.61 -2.12 -0.58
CA ILE A 146 3.73 -2.27 0.38
C ILE A 146 3.41 -3.32 1.45
N ARG A 147 2.18 -3.31 1.99
CA ARG A 147 1.73 -4.28 3.01
C ARG A 147 1.65 -5.70 2.47
N LEU A 148 1.33 -5.84 1.20
CA LEU A 148 1.30 -7.11 0.46
C LEU A 148 2.68 -7.54 -0.06
N ARG A 149 3.76 -6.79 0.27
CA ARG A 149 5.14 -7.03 -0.18
C ARG A 149 5.31 -6.96 -1.71
N ARG A 150 4.47 -6.16 -2.36
CA ARG A 150 4.52 -5.81 -3.78
C ARG A 150 5.24 -4.47 -3.92
N ASP A 151 6.46 -4.39 -3.38
CA ASP A 151 7.20 -3.12 -3.25
C ASP A 151 7.58 -2.56 -4.64
N GLN A 152 7.90 -3.41 -5.62
CA GLN A 152 8.16 -2.99 -6.99
C GLN A 152 6.93 -2.36 -7.64
N GLU A 153 5.77 -3.01 -7.53
CA GLU A 153 4.51 -2.50 -8.09
C GLU A 153 4.08 -1.19 -7.43
N ALA A 154 4.27 -1.05 -6.11
CA ALA A 154 4.03 0.19 -5.40
C ALA A 154 4.89 1.33 -5.95
N TYR A 155 6.17 1.04 -6.24
CA TYR A 155 7.08 2.02 -6.82
C TYR A 155 6.65 2.43 -8.23
N ASP A 156 6.36 1.44 -9.09
CA ASP A 156 5.93 1.65 -10.47
C ASP A 156 4.63 2.47 -10.54
N PHE A 157 3.66 2.15 -9.67
CA PHE A 157 2.41 2.88 -9.53
C PHE A 157 2.63 4.36 -9.19
N VAL A 158 3.38 4.64 -8.11
CA VAL A 158 3.61 6.04 -7.70
C VAL A 158 4.46 6.78 -8.73
N LYS A 159 5.40 6.09 -9.38
CA LYS A 159 6.20 6.69 -10.46
C LYS A 159 5.31 7.11 -11.62
N TRP A 160 4.37 6.28 -12.07
CA TRP A 160 3.47 6.63 -13.16
C TRP A 160 2.68 7.92 -12.84
N TRP A 161 2.15 8.03 -11.62
CA TRP A 161 1.46 9.24 -11.15
C TRP A 161 2.36 10.47 -11.05
N ALA A 162 3.65 10.30 -10.77
CA ALA A 162 4.60 11.41 -10.62
C ALA A 162 5.26 11.86 -11.95
N VAL A 163 5.03 11.13 -13.05
CA VAL A 163 5.67 11.43 -14.35
C VAL A 163 4.65 11.55 -15.49
N THR A 164 3.83 10.53 -15.71
CA THR A 164 2.91 10.47 -16.86
C THR A 164 1.64 11.24 -16.58
N ALA A 165 1.05 11.05 -15.40
CA ALA A 165 -0.17 11.73 -14.97
C ALA A 165 -0.02 13.25 -14.78
N GLU A 166 1.21 13.77 -14.78
CA GLU A 166 1.47 15.21 -14.66
C GLU A 166 1.47 15.94 -16.00
N ASP A 167 1.37 15.23 -17.12
CA ASP A 167 1.17 15.88 -18.40
C ASP A 167 -0.19 16.60 -18.42
N SER A 168 -0.16 17.92 -18.53
CA SER A 168 -1.36 18.76 -18.57
C SER A 168 -2.27 18.46 -19.77
N HIS A 169 -1.77 17.75 -20.78
CA HIS A 169 -2.50 17.35 -21.98
C HIS A 169 -2.96 15.88 -21.95
N TYR A 170 -2.76 15.17 -20.82
CA TYR A 170 -3.22 13.79 -20.70
C TYR A 170 -4.75 13.72 -20.75
N ASP A 171 -5.29 13.07 -21.78
CA ASP A 171 -6.74 12.85 -21.91
C ASP A 171 -7.17 11.66 -21.04
N TRP A 172 -7.64 11.97 -19.83
CA TRP A 172 -8.17 11.00 -18.87
C TRP A 172 -9.33 10.15 -19.40
N GLY A 173 -10.06 10.62 -20.42
CA GLY A 173 -11.16 9.89 -21.03
C GLY A 173 -10.73 9.00 -22.20
N ASN A 174 -9.49 9.08 -22.67
CA ASN A 174 -8.98 8.25 -23.75
C ASN A 174 -8.43 6.93 -23.19
N MET A 175 -9.19 5.85 -23.42
CA MET A 175 -8.87 4.52 -22.90
C MET A 175 -7.65 3.87 -23.56
N GLU A 176 -7.24 4.34 -24.74
CA GLU A 176 -6.07 3.83 -25.47
C GLU A 176 -4.74 4.40 -24.93
N LEU A 177 -4.79 5.47 -24.12
CA LEU A 177 -3.59 6.02 -23.51
C LEU A 177 -3.06 5.09 -22.40
N PRO A 178 -1.72 4.99 -22.25
CA PRO A 178 -1.11 4.21 -21.18
C PRO A 178 -1.59 4.69 -19.79
N HIS A 179 -2.03 3.77 -18.95
CA HIS A 179 -2.57 4.07 -17.63
C HIS A 179 -2.05 3.08 -16.58
N MET A 180 -1.30 3.58 -15.59
CA MET A 180 -0.67 2.78 -14.52
C MET A 180 0.11 1.56 -15.06
N ASN A 181 0.84 1.75 -16.15
CA ASN A 181 1.41 0.68 -16.97
C ASN A 181 2.94 0.55 -16.87
N LEU A 182 3.57 1.26 -15.93
CA LEU A 182 5.01 1.08 -15.67
C LEU A 182 5.24 -0.27 -15.00
N MET A 183 6.36 -0.92 -15.35
CA MET A 183 6.71 -2.25 -14.83
C MET A 183 8.22 -2.38 -14.67
N GLY A 184 8.68 -2.71 -13.46
CA GLY A 184 10.09 -2.99 -13.19
C GLY A 184 11.00 -1.77 -13.25
N GLU A 185 10.49 -0.59 -12.89
CA GLU A 185 11.27 0.64 -12.89
C GLU A 185 12.35 0.62 -11.79
N ASP A 186 13.43 1.38 -11.99
CA ASP A 186 14.54 1.40 -11.01
C ASP A 186 14.11 2.05 -9.68
N ALA A 187 13.76 1.22 -8.71
CA ALA A 187 13.40 1.66 -7.36
C ALA A 187 14.60 2.25 -6.56
N PHE A 188 15.83 2.23 -7.08
CA PHE A 188 16.99 2.92 -6.48
C PHE A 188 17.26 4.30 -7.09
N GLU A 189 16.54 4.70 -8.14
CA GLU A 189 16.77 5.99 -8.79
C GLU A 189 16.46 7.19 -7.87
N GLY A 190 16.88 8.37 -8.31
CA GLY A 190 16.68 9.63 -7.58
C GLY A 190 15.22 9.99 -7.36
N VAL A 191 14.93 10.60 -6.19
CA VAL A 191 13.56 10.91 -5.74
C VAL A 191 13.03 12.28 -6.19
N GLY A 192 13.77 13.00 -7.05
CA GLY A 192 13.41 14.38 -7.43
C GLY A 192 12.00 14.51 -8.01
N LYS A 193 11.55 13.50 -8.75
CA LYS A 193 10.19 13.43 -9.32
C LYS A 193 9.07 13.33 -8.27
N PHE A 194 9.37 12.80 -7.08
CA PHE A 194 8.40 12.66 -5.99
C PHE A 194 8.45 13.84 -5.01
N ALA A 195 9.61 14.51 -4.92
CA ALA A 195 9.85 15.62 -3.99
C ALA A 195 9.34 16.98 -4.52
N LYS A 196 8.17 16.99 -5.16
CA LYS A 196 7.56 18.20 -5.73
C LYS A 196 6.75 18.96 -4.68
N ARG A 197 6.71 20.30 -4.77
CA ARG A 197 5.98 21.16 -3.83
C ARG A 197 4.50 20.78 -3.72
N PHE A 198 3.83 20.57 -4.84
CA PHE A 198 2.38 20.26 -4.89
C PHE A 198 2.08 18.77 -5.15
N GLY A 199 3.05 17.87 -4.93
CA GLY A 199 2.82 16.43 -5.05
C GLY A 199 2.03 15.86 -3.87
N SER A 200 1.28 14.77 -4.10
CA SER A 200 0.49 14.05 -3.08
C SER A 200 1.32 13.70 -1.84
N LEU A 201 0.85 14.10 -0.66
CA LEU A 201 1.48 13.76 0.62
C LEU A 201 1.50 12.24 0.83
N SER A 202 0.41 11.56 0.46
CA SER A 202 0.29 10.11 0.56
C SER A 202 1.32 9.37 -0.29
N HIS A 203 1.52 9.80 -1.54
CA HIS A 203 2.56 9.24 -2.41
C HIS A 203 3.97 9.51 -1.89
N LYS A 204 4.22 10.70 -1.33
CA LYS A 204 5.50 11.00 -0.67
C LYS A 204 5.76 10.08 0.51
N MET A 205 4.74 9.79 1.33
CA MET A 205 4.84 8.83 2.44
C MET A 205 5.12 7.41 1.94
N ALA A 206 4.45 6.96 0.88
CA ALA A 206 4.67 5.64 0.28
C ALA A 206 6.11 5.49 -0.23
N VAL A 207 6.59 6.46 -1.03
CA VAL A 207 7.97 6.46 -1.55
C VAL A 207 8.99 6.52 -0.42
N THR A 208 8.73 7.32 0.62
CA THR A 208 9.63 7.37 1.79
C THR A 208 9.74 5.99 2.45
N LEU A 209 8.61 5.31 2.67
CA LEU A 209 8.61 3.97 3.25
C LEU A 209 9.32 2.95 2.35
N LEU A 210 9.10 2.99 1.03
CA LEU A 210 9.81 2.14 0.07
C LEU A 210 11.33 2.34 0.18
N LYS A 211 11.81 3.59 0.13
CA LYS A 211 13.26 3.88 0.25
C LYS A 211 13.83 3.44 1.60
N VAL A 212 13.06 3.59 2.68
CA VAL A 212 13.44 3.08 4.02
C VAL A 212 13.53 1.56 4.02
N ARG A 213 12.58 0.85 3.40
CA ARG A 213 12.58 -0.63 3.32
C ARG A 213 13.79 -1.14 2.52
N LEU A 214 14.08 -0.54 1.36
CA LEU A 214 15.28 -0.83 0.58
C LEU A 214 16.55 -0.57 1.40
N TYR A 215 16.59 0.53 2.17
CA TYR A 215 17.73 0.84 3.03
C TYR A 215 17.93 -0.21 4.13
N LEU A 216 16.85 -0.64 4.78
CA LEU A 216 16.88 -1.67 5.83
C LEU A 216 17.37 -3.01 5.27
N ASP A 217 16.89 -3.43 4.10
CA ASP A 217 17.34 -4.65 3.44
C ASP A 217 18.85 -4.62 3.14
N LEU A 218 19.35 -3.54 2.51
CA LEU A 218 20.78 -3.42 2.21
C LEU A 218 21.65 -3.30 3.47
N ARG A 219 21.14 -2.67 4.53
CA ARG A 219 21.83 -2.60 5.82
C ARG A 219 21.92 -3.97 6.46
N ASP A 220 20.83 -4.73 6.45
CA ASP A 220 20.76 -6.04 7.09
C ASP A 220 21.57 -7.09 6.33
N LEU A 221 21.60 -7.03 4.99
CA LEU A 221 22.54 -7.81 4.18
C LEU A 221 23.99 -7.60 4.60
N ARG A 222 24.41 -6.33 4.80
CA ARG A 222 25.76 -6.01 5.28
C ARG A 222 26.01 -6.43 6.72
N ASN A 223 24.98 -6.38 7.57
CA ASN A 223 25.10 -6.85 8.95
C ASN A 223 25.29 -8.37 8.98
N VAL A 224 24.59 -9.12 8.14
CA VAL A 224 24.80 -10.57 7.97
C VAL A 224 26.22 -10.85 7.48
N ASP A 225 26.71 -10.12 6.47
CA ASP A 225 28.11 -10.26 6.02
C ASP A 225 29.08 -10.05 7.18
N ARG A 226 28.98 -8.93 7.90
CA ARG A 226 29.91 -8.60 9.00
C ARG A 226 29.81 -9.53 10.20
N ALA A 227 28.62 -10.06 10.49
CA ALA A 227 28.40 -10.91 11.66
C ALA A 227 28.90 -12.34 11.44
N PHE A 228 28.92 -12.81 10.19
CA PHE A 228 29.25 -14.18 9.84
C PHE A 228 30.46 -14.31 8.91
N GLU A 229 31.16 -13.22 8.63
CA GLU A 229 32.47 -13.20 7.97
C GLU A 229 33.40 -14.16 8.72
N ASP A 230 33.92 -15.16 8.01
CA ASP A 230 34.78 -16.23 8.53
C ASP A 230 34.18 -17.13 9.64
N VAL A 231 32.90 -16.94 10.01
CA VAL A 231 32.20 -17.77 11.01
C VAL A 231 31.38 -18.88 10.35
N LEU A 232 30.68 -18.56 9.26
CA LEU A 232 29.81 -19.52 8.55
C LEU A 232 30.23 -19.70 7.09
N PRO A 233 30.09 -20.91 6.52
CA PRO A 233 30.32 -21.11 5.09
C PRO A 233 29.42 -20.21 4.25
N GLN A 234 29.94 -19.72 3.12
CA GLN A 234 29.22 -18.80 2.24
C GLN A 234 27.84 -19.30 1.79
N ALA A 235 27.68 -20.62 1.65
CA ALA A 235 26.40 -21.25 1.32
C ALA A 235 25.34 -21.05 2.42
N VAL A 236 25.74 -21.10 3.69
CA VAL A 236 24.85 -20.88 4.85
C VAL A 236 24.54 -19.39 5.00
N THR A 237 25.57 -18.53 4.90
CA THR A 237 25.42 -17.07 4.93
C THR A 237 24.48 -16.59 3.83
N GLY A 238 24.61 -17.12 2.61
CA GLY A 238 23.70 -16.83 1.50
C GLY A 238 22.24 -17.22 1.77
N ARG A 239 21.98 -18.32 2.49
CA ARG A 239 20.62 -18.69 2.93
C ARG A 239 20.09 -17.69 3.95
N ILE A 240 20.89 -17.29 4.93
CA ILE A 240 20.49 -16.28 5.94
C ILE A 240 20.15 -14.95 5.26
N LYS A 241 20.98 -14.50 4.32
CA LYS A 241 20.75 -13.28 3.55
C LYS A 241 19.38 -13.26 2.85
N ARG A 242 18.97 -14.36 2.24
CA ARG A 242 17.65 -14.46 1.59
C ARG A 242 16.48 -14.37 2.57
N HIS A 243 16.68 -14.71 3.85
CA HIS A 243 15.64 -14.62 4.87
C HIS A 243 15.53 -13.23 5.51
N VAL A 244 16.61 -12.43 5.51
CA VAL A 244 16.59 -11.07 6.10
C VAL A 244 16.10 -10.00 5.13
N VAL A 245 16.03 -10.30 3.83
CA VAL A 245 15.53 -9.39 2.80
C VAL A 245 14.00 -9.38 2.83
N ARG A 246 13.42 -8.19 2.91
CA ARG A 246 11.98 -7.98 3.06
C ARG A 246 11.30 -7.67 1.74
N THR A 247 11.92 -6.82 0.92
CA THR A 247 11.36 -6.32 -0.34
C THR A 247 11.56 -7.32 -1.48
N ASP A 248 10.58 -7.40 -2.37
CA ASP A 248 10.70 -8.12 -3.64
C ASP A 248 11.77 -7.50 -4.56
N VAL A 249 11.95 -6.18 -4.51
CA VAL A 249 12.98 -5.43 -5.23
C VAL A 249 14.39 -5.94 -4.90
N VAL A 250 14.79 -5.96 -3.63
CA VAL A 250 16.11 -6.46 -3.24
C VAL A 250 16.16 -7.99 -3.38
N GLY A 251 15.06 -8.68 -3.11
CA GLY A 251 14.95 -10.14 -3.24
C GLY A 251 15.25 -10.64 -4.66
N ALA A 252 14.86 -9.88 -5.68
CA ALA A 252 15.16 -10.18 -7.08
C ALA A 252 16.62 -9.94 -7.47
N ARG A 253 17.37 -9.16 -6.69
CA ARG A 253 18.75 -8.74 -6.99
C ARG A 253 19.79 -9.70 -6.42
N ARG A 254 19.95 -10.85 -7.10
CA ARG A 254 20.98 -11.86 -6.74
C ARG A 254 22.38 -11.28 -6.66
N ASP A 255 22.70 -10.27 -7.48
CA ASP A 255 23.98 -9.57 -7.44
C ASP A 255 24.26 -8.85 -6.12
N LEU A 256 23.22 -8.38 -5.42
CA LEU A 256 23.33 -7.74 -4.11
C LEU A 256 23.39 -8.77 -2.97
N ILE A 257 22.75 -9.92 -3.13
CA ILE A 257 22.66 -10.97 -2.10
C ILE A 257 23.90 -11.88 -2.12
N GLU A 258 24.33 -12.32 -3.29
CA GLU A 258 25.25 -13.47 -3.42
C GLU A 258 26.72 -13.08 -3.64
N LYS A 259 27.02 -11.89 -4.19
CA LYS A 259 28.40 -11.52 -4.51
C LYS A 259 29.20 -11.16 -3.26
N THR A 260 30.35 -11.82 -3.09
CA THR A 260 31.34 -11.57 -2.02
C THR A 260 31.93 -10.16 -2.04
N ASN A 261 32.01 -9.50 -3.20
CA ASN A 261 32.44 -8.10 -3.35
C ASN A 261 31.27 -7.09 -3.39
N ALA A 262 30.05 -7.48 -3.01
CA ALA A 262 28.89 -6.60 -2.99
C ALA A 262 29.01 -5.44 -1.97
N ALA A 263 29.98 -5.47 -1.06
CA ALA A 263 30.15 -4.46 -0.01
C ALA A 263 30.32 -3.03 -0.58
N ALA A 264 31.11 -2.86 -1.66
CA ALA A 264 31.31 -1.56 -2.28
C ALA A 264 30.06 -1.05 -3.02
N GLY A 265 29.39 -1.93 -3.78
CA GLY A 265 28.16 -1.61 -4.51
C GLY A 265 26.99 -1.31 -3.57
N THR A 266 26.78 -2.17 -2.57
CA THR A 266 25.77 -2.02 -1.51
C THR A 266 26.06 -0.78 -0.66
N GLY A 267 27.33 -0.48 -0.39
CA GLY A 267 27.75 0.74 0.30
C GLY A 267 27.36 2.03 -0.47
N ARG A 268 27.56 2.04 -1.79
CA ARG A 268 27.13 3.16 -2.66
C ARG A 268 25.61 3.33 -2.65
N LEU A 269 24.87 2.24 -2.84
CA LEU A 269 23.40 2.25 -2.81
C LEU A 269 22.87 2.71 -1.45
N LEU A 270 23.44 2.24 -0.35
CA LEU A 270 23.08 2.70 1.00
C LEU A 270 23.31 4.20 1.18
N LYS A 271 24.44 4.74 0.71
CA LYS A 271 24.71 6.19 0.76
C LYS A 271 23.69 6.97 -0.07
N ALA A 272 23.34 6.46 -1.25
CA ALA A 272 22.33 7.08 -2.11
C ALA A 272 20.95 7.04 -1.46
N LEU A 273 20.52 5.90 -0.92
CA LEU A 273 19.25 5.74 -0.21
C LEU A 273 19.16 6.64 1.03
N LYS A 274 20.22 6.76 1.83
CA LYS A 274 20.25 7.73 2.95
C LYS A 274 19.97 9.14 2.47
N LYS A 275 20.64 9.58 1.39
CA LYS A 275 20.41 10.91 0.80
C LYS A 275 18.97 11.05 0.29
N GLN A 276 18.43 10.03 -0.37
CA GLN A 276 17.06 10.03 -0.87
C GLN A 276 16.03 10.10 0.28
N ILE A 277 16.21 9.33 1.35
CA ILE A 277 15.37 9.35 2.54
C ILE A 277 15.42 10.74 3.19
N THR A 278 16.60 11.33 3.39
CA THR A 278 16.73 12.69 3.94
C THR A 278 16.03 13.72 3.05
N THR A 279 16.15 13.61 1.73
CA THR A 279 15.42 14.50 0.80
C THR A 279 13.91 14.33 0.95
N MET A 280 13.40 13.11 1.00
CA MET A 280 11.96 12.85 1.15
C MET A 280 11.43 13.31 2.52
N VAL A 281 12.16 13.05 3.61
CA VAL A 281 11.79 13.49 4.96
C VAL A 281 11.64 14.99 5.03
N ARG A 282 12.61 15.73 4.50
CA ARG A 282 12.54 17.19 4.39
C ARG A 282 11.37 17.64 3.52
N ASN A 283 11.17 17.03 2.35
CA ASN A 283 10.09 17.44 1.46
C ASN A 283 8.69 17.16 2.04
N VAL A 284 8.50 16.05 2.75
CA VAL A 284 7.26 15.77 3.49
C VAL A 284 7.03 16.86 4.53
N LYS A 285 8.06 17.24 5.30
CA LYS A 285 7.97 18.30 6.31
C LYS A 285 7.64 19.67 5.72
N GLU A 286 8.22 20.00 4.55
CA GLU A 286 7.95 21.23 3.81
C GLU A 286 6.53 21.24 3.21
N SER A 287 6.01 20.08 2.84
CA SER A 287 4.65 19.93 2.28
C SER A 287 3.58 20.00 3.36
N ASN A 288 3.84 19.36 4.50
CA ASN A 288 2.95 19.34 5.65
C ASN A 288 3.78 19.17 6.94
N SER A 289 3.85 20.23 7.73
CA SER A 289 4.67 20.27 8.96
C SER A 289 4.11 19.39 10.09
N HIS A 290 2.84 18.98 9.99
CA HIS A 290 2.17 18.11 10.97
C HIS A 290 2.45 16.62 10.75
N MET A 291 2.87 16.22 9.55
CA MET A 291 2.98 14.81 9.16
C MET A 291 3.91 14.00 10.06
N TRP A 292 5.15 14.46 10.26
CA TRP A 292 6.10 13.74 11.12
C TRP A 292 5.72 13.78 12.61
N PRO A 293 5.37 14.94 13.22
CA PRO A 293 4.87 14.98 14.59
C PRO A 293 3.68 14.04 14.81
N GLY A 294 2.70 14.05 13.90
CA GLY A 294 1.52 13.19 13.97
C GLY A 294 1.85 11.70 13.82
N MET A 295 2.84 11.35 13.00
CA MET A 295 3.33 9.97 12.91
C MET A 295 3.98 9.50 14.22
N PHE A 296 4.84 10.32 14.84
CA PHE A 296 5.53 9.96 16.08
C PHE A 296 4.63 10.02 17.32
N ASN A 297 3.60 10.86 17.28
CA ASN A 297 2.59 10.98 18.33
C ASN A 297 1.18 11.06 17.73
N PRO A 298 0.56 9.91 17.37
CA PRO A 298 -0.77 9.90 16.76
C PRO A 298 -1.89 10.53 17.61
N ARG A 299 -1.64 10.83 18.90
CA ARG A 299 -2.60 11.54 19.76
C ARG A 299 -2.78 13.01 19.38
N THR A 300 -1.88 13.56 18.58
CA THR A 300 -2.01 14.94 18.07
C THR A 300 -2.88 15.03 16.82
N LEU A 301 -3.30 13.89 16.27
CA LEU A 301 -4.17 13.83 15.11
C LEU A 301 -5.63 13.98 15.51
N LEU A 302 -6.48 14.27 14.54
CA LEU A 302 -7.91 14.36 14.78
C LEU A 302 -8.48 12.98 15.19
N PRO A 303 -9.48 12.95 16.08
CA PRO A 303 -10.08 11.70 16.55
C PRO A 303 -10.89 11.00 15.46
N GLU A 304 -11.41 11.76 14.49
CA GLU A 304 -12.22 11.28 13.38
C GLU A 304 -11.54 11.64 12.05
N LEU A 305 -11.85 10.86 11.00
CA LEU A 305 -11.34 11.15 9.67
C LEU A 305 -12.09 12.36 9.09
N PRO A 306 -11.37 13.35 8.55
CA PRO A 306 -11.99 14.54 7.98
C PRO A 306 -12.61 14.24 6.61
N ASP A 307 -13.75 14.87 6.32
CA ASP A 307 -14.41 14.77 5.00
C ASP A 307 -13.66 15.57 3.91
N MET A 308 -12.97 16.63 4.31
CA MET A 308 -12.24 17.53 3.44
C MET A 308 -10.95 18.00 4.10
N TYR A 309 -9.97 18.38 3.29
CA TYR A 309 -8.72 18.95 3.77
C TYR A 309 -8.20 20.03 2.81
N THR A 310 -7.28 20.85 3.30
CA THR A 310 -6.44 21.72 2.46
C THR A 310 -5.02 21.20 2.50
N MET A 311 -4.27 21.29 1.39
CA MET A 311 -2.87 20.88 1.35
C MET A 311 -2.07 21.57 2.47
N GLY A 312 -1.32 20.79 3.25
CA GLY A 312 -0.53 21.24 4.39
C GLY A 312 -1.28 21.27 5.73
N SER A 313 -2.58 20.95 5.77
CA SER A 313 -3.38 21.02 6.99
C SER A 313 -3.26 19.78 7.88
N LEU A 314 -3.75 19.87 9.13
CA LEU A 314 -3.77 18.73 10.06
C LEU A 314 -4.75 17.63 9.60
N GLU A 315 -5.83 18.02 8.91
CA GLU A 315 -6.80 17.13 8.28
C GLU A 315 -6.12 16.24 7.23
N GLU A 316 -5.31 16.83 6.34
CA GLU A 316 -4.55 16.08 5.32
C GLU A 316 -3.62 15.06 5.97
N THR A 317 -2.94 15.46 7.05
CA THR A 317 -2.06 14.56 7.82
C THR A 317 -2.85 13.42 8.47
N THR A 318 -4.01 13.71 9.07
CA THR A 318 -4.84 12.70 9.72
C THR A 318 -5.30 11.66 8.70
N LEU A 319 -5.79 12.10 7.54
CA LEU A 319 -6.21 11.23 6.45
C LEU A 319 -5.03 10.40 5.91
N THR A 320 -3.92 11.07 5.57
CA THR A 320 -2.71 10.40 5.05
C THR A 320 -2.15 9.38 6.03
N TRP A 321 -2.18 9.68 7.34
CA TRP A 321 -1.73 8.73 8.36
C TRP A 321 -2.66 7.51 8.42
N ALA A 322 -3.97 7.70 8.36
CA ALA A 322 -4.91 6.58 8.34
C ALA A 322 -4.68 5.63 7.15
N GLU A 323 -4.32 6.17 5.98
CA GLU A 323 -3.96 5.40 4.79
C GLU A 323 -2.69 4.55 4.98
N CYS A 324 -1.65 5.12 5.59
CA CYS A 324 -0.30 4.53 5.56
C CYS A 324 0.18 3.90 6.88
N ALA A 325 -0.46 4.18 8.02
CA ALA A 325 0.02 3.82 9.37
C ALA A 325 0.37 2.34 9.52
N LYS A 326 -0.44 1.45 8.94
CA LYS A 326 -0.21 0.00 9.02
C LYS A 326 1.08 -0.41 8.31
N GLY A 327 1.37 0.10 7.11
CA GLY A 327 2.60 -0.22 6.38
C GLY A 327 3.86 0.23 7.13
N TRP A 328 3.80 1.40 7.78
CA TRP A 328 4.89 1.89 8.63
C TRP A 328 5.09 1.04 9.88
N THR A 329 4.00 0.68 10.56
CA THR A 329 4.02 -0.18 11.76
C THR A 329 4.50 -1.60 11.45
N GLU A 330 4.11 -2.13 10.29
CA GLU A 330 4.51 -3.44 9.77
C GLU A 330 5.96 -3.48 9.24
N THR A 331 6.67 -2.35 9.28
CA THR A 331 8.08 -2.24 8.88
C THR A 331 8.95 -1.88 10.10
N PRO A 332 9.47 -2.88 10.86
CA PRO A 332 10.34 -2.64 12.00
C PRO A 332 11.57 -1.80 11.65
N GLY A 333 11.89 -0.83 12.50
CA GLY A 333 13.03 0.07 12.32
C GLY A 333 12.78 1.26 11.39
N SER A 334 11.62 1.33 10.71
CA SER A 334 11.29 2.43 9.80
C SER A 334 11.32 3.80 10.49
N LEU A 335 10.68 3.91 11.66
CA LEU A 335 10.62 5.12 12.47
C LEU A 335 12.00 5.61 12.90
N ALA A 336 12.90 4.69 13.26
CA ALA A 336 14.27 5.03 13.65
C ALA A 336 15.07 5.61 12.48
N VAL A 337 14.88 5.06 11.27
CA VAL A 337 15.54 5.55 10.06
C VAL A 337 15.11 6.97 9.72
N VAL A 338 13.81 7.26 9.71
CA VAL A 338 13.31 8.61 9.38
C VAL A 338 13.61 9.62 10.50
N LYS A 339 13.60 9.20 11.76
CA LYS A 339 14.07 10.03 12.89
C LYS A 339 15.53 10.44 12.69
N ALA A 340 16.41 9.50 12.37
CA ALA A 340 17.82 9.80 12.07
C ALA A 340 18.01 10.67 10.81
N ALA A 341 17.02 10.72 9.93
CA ALA A 341 17.02 11.57 8.73
C ALA A 341 16.43 12.97 8.96
N GLY A 342 16.02 13.31 10.20
CA GLY A 342 15.53 14.65 10.58
C GLY A 342 14.01 14.80 10.63
N ALA A 343 13.27 13.69 10.76
CA ALA A 343 11.81 13.73 10.86
C ALA A 343 11.30 14.21 12.23
N ALA A 344 12.06 13.97 13.31
CA ALA A 344 11.68 14.34 14.68
C ALA A 344 11.99 15.80 15.02
#